data_AF-U2ZXS0-F1
#
_entry.id   AF-U2ZXS0-F1
#
_cell.length_a   1.000
_cell.length_b   1.000
_cell.length_c   1.000
_cell.angle_alpha   90.00
_cell.angle_beta   90.00
_cell.angle_gamma   90.00
#
_symmetry.space_group_name_H-M   'P 1'
#
loop_
_entity.id
_entity.type
_entity.pdbx_description
1 polymer ?
#
loop_
_entity_poly.entity_id
_entity_poly.type
_entity_poly.pdbx_seq_one_letter_code
_entity_poly.pdbx_strand_id
1 'polypeptide(L)'
;MTNKSLPPEFADLAPFLDWALATADERYAYRRNASRAELKAFYDAILPRTEAILALVDQYPLGALPEELHPLYHLVLSLAEVAPHIELYGGAPGVPYAFDETRFVATHGAQDTALGLSPTAA
;
A
#
# COMPACT_ATOMS: atom_id res chain seq x y z
N MET A 1 -6.21 7.72 -16.43
CA MET A 1 -6.87 7.54 -15.13
C MET A 1 -7.47 6.15 -15.13
N THR A 2 -6.74 5.18 -14.57
CA THR A 2 -7.26 3.83 -14.36
C THR A 2 -8.40 3.93 -13.36
N ASN A 3 -9.60 3.52 -13.75
CA ASN A 3 -10.77 3.59 -12.89
C ASN A 3 -10.62 2.54 -11.80
N LYS A 4 -10.17 2.95 -10.60
CA LYS A 4 -9.98 2.05 -9.47
C LYS A 4 -11.36 1.69 -8.92
N SER A 5 -11.77 0.45 -9.09
CA SER A 5 -12.96 -0.12 -8.44
C SER A 5 -12.53 -1.28 -7.55
N LEU A 6 -13.37 -1.60 -6.58
CA LEU A 6 -13.16 -2.75 -5.70
C LEU A 6 -14.26 -3.78 -5.97
N PRO A 7 -13.98 -5.09 -5.75
CA PRO A 7 -15.02 -6.10 -5.73
C PRO A 7 -16.12 -5.74 -4.72
N PRO A 8 -17.39 -6.10 -4.97
CA PRO A 8 -18.51 -5.72 -4.10
C PRO A 8 -18.33 -6.09 -2.61
N GLU A 9 -17.64 -7.20 -2.34
CA GLU A 9 -17.33 -7.67 -0.97
C GLU A 9 -16.44 -6.70 -0.16
N PHE A 10 -15.65 -5.88 -0.86
CA PHE A 10 -14.72 -4.89 -0.29
C PHE A 10 -15.16 -3.45 -0.57
N ALA A 11 -16.43 -3.23 -0.93
CA ALA A 11 -16.94 -1.89 -1.27
C ALA A 11 -16.86 -0.89 -0.10
N ASP A 12 -16.82 -1.37 1.14
CA ASP A 12 -16.58 -0.56 2.35
C ASP A 12 -15.20 0.11 2.36
N LEU A 13 -14.23 -0.41 1.61
CA LEU A 13 -12.88 0.15 1.49
C LEU A 13 -12.78 1.23 0.39
N ALA A 14 -13.84 1.48 -0.38
CA ALA A 14 -13.85 2.47 -1.45
C ALA A 14 -13.38 3.89 -1.02
N PRO A 15 -13.67 4.38 0.21
CA PRO A 15 -13.15 5.67 0.67
C PRO A 15 -11.63 5.76 0.74
N PHE A 16 -10.91 4.64 0.71
CA PHE A 16 -9.46 4.56 0.83
C PHE A 16 -8.75 4.29 -0.49
N LEU A 17 -9.45 4.36 -1.64
CA LEU A 17 -8.88 4.08 -2.96
C LEU A 17 -7.71 5.00 -3.37
N ASP A 18 -7.57 6.16 -2.74
CA ASP A 18 -6.40 7.03 -2.92
C ASP A 18 -5.11 6.39 -2.39
N TRP A 19 -5.21 5.46 -1.43
CA TRP A 19 -4.11 4.67 -0.90
C TRP A 19 -3.77 3.44 -1.76
N ALA A 20 -4.59 3.09 -2.75
CA ALA A 20 -4.32 1.97 -3.65
C ALA A 20 -3.30 2.38 -4.72
N LEU A 21 -2.04 2.58 -4.32
CA LEU A 21 -0.95 3.09 -5.15
C LEU A 21 -0.04 1.95 -5.60
N ALA A 22 0.27 1.94 -6.90
CA ALA A 22 0.91 0.81 -7.56
C ALA A 22 2.37 0.63 -7.14
N THR A 23 3.09 1.74 -7.03
CA THR A 23 4.54 1.75 -6.83
C THR A 23 4.90 2.06 -5.37
N ALA A 24 6.06 1.57 -4.93
CA ALA A 24 6.56 1.86 -3.59
C ALA A 24 6.89 3.36 -3.42
N ASP A 25 7.38 4.01 -4.49
CA ASP A 25 7.68 5.45 -4.47
C ASP A 25 6.42 6.30 -4.26
N GLU A 26 5.32 5.96 -4.93
CA GLU A 26 4.03 6.65 -4.73
C GLU A 26 3.50 6.45 -3.30
N ARG A 27 3.56 5.23 -2.78
CA ARG A 27 3.12 4.92 -1.40
C ARG A 27 3.93 5.66 -0.36
N TYR A 28 5.26 5.65 -0.50
CA TYR A 28 6.17 6.41 0.33
C TYR A 28 5.83 7.90 0.32
N ALA A 29 5.70 8.49 -0.88
CA ALA A 29 5.41 9.91 -1.03
C ALA A 29 4.05 10.28 -0.41
N TYR A 30 3.01 9.47 -0.63
CA TYR A 30 1.68 9.70 -0.08
C TYR A 30 1.69 9.62 1.45
N ARG A 31 2.24 8.53 2.01
CA ARG A 31 2.39 8.33 3.46
C ARG A 31 3.14 9.48 4.12
N ARG A 32 4.24 9.97 3.51
CA ARG A 32 5.04 11.06 4.09
C ARG A 32 4.30 12.39 4.14
N ASN A 33 3.33 12.62 3.26
CA ASN A 33 2.51 13.84 3.24
C ASN A 33 1.19 13.69 4.01
N ALA A 34 0.81 12.47 4.39
CA ALA A 34 -0.39 12.23 5.18
C ALA A 34 -0.24 12.70 6.63
N SER A 35 -1.35 13.15 7.20
CA SER A 35 -1.47 13.46 8.62
C SER A 35 -1.60 12.19 9.46
N ARG A 36 -1.30 12.31 10.75
CA ARG A 36 -1.53 11.25 11.73
C ARG A 36 -2.97 10.71 11.72
N ALA A 37 -3.95 11.59 11.52
CA ALA A 37 -5.36 11.22 11.52
C ALA A 37 -5.70 10.38 10.28
N GLU A 38 -5.20 10.74 9.11
CA GLU A 38 -5.38 9.98 7.88
C GLU A 38 -4.70 8.61 7.96
N LEU A 39 -3.45 8.56 8.45
CA LEU A 39 -2.74 7.29 8.67
C LEU A 39 -3.53 6.35 9.59
N LYS A 40 -4.08 6.89 10.68
CA LYS A 40 -4.86 6.09 11.64
C LYS A 40 -6.19 5.63 11.05
N ALA A 41 -6.92 6.51 10.35
CA ALA A 41 -8.19 6.17 9.73
C ALA A 41 -8.01 5.06 8.67
N PHE A 42 -6.95 5.15 7.86
CA PHE A 42 -6.59 4.12 6.90
C PHE A 42 -6.24 2.80 7.60
N TYR A 43 -5.32 2.83 8.57
CA TYR A 43 -4.91 1.64 9.31
C TYR A 43 -6.10 0.91 9.97
N ASP A 44 -6.97 1.64 10.68
CA ASP A 44 -8.11 1.07 11.39
C ASP A 44 -9.12 0.42 10.42
N ALA A 45 -9.20 0.90 9.17
CA ALA A 45 -10.10 0.36 8.15
C ALA A 45 -9.52 -0.85 7.41
N ILE A 46 -8.23 -0.83 7.04
CA ILE A 46 -7.63 -1.89 6.22
C ILE A 46 -7.20 -3.09 7.06
N LEU A 47 -6.66 -2.87 8.26
CA LEU A 47 -6.12 -3.97 9.08
C LEU A 47 -7.13 -5.11 9.29
N PRO A 48 -8.40 -4.86 9.69
CA PRO A 48 -9.37 -5.94 9.88
C PRO A 48 -9.74 -6.71 8.60
N ARG A 49 -9.54 -6.10 7.42
CA ARG A 49 -9.82 -6.71 6.12
C ARG A 49 -8.63 -7.48 5.55
N THR A 50 -7.44 -7.32 6.12
CA THR A 50 -6.17 -7.81 5.53
C THR A 50 -6.20 -9.32 5.30
N GLU A 51 -6.66 -10.11 6.26
CA GLU A 51 -6.70 -11.58 6.13
C GLU A 51 -7.61 -12.02 4.97
N ALA A 52 -8.79 -11.40 4.82
CA ALA A 52 -9.71 -11.69 3.73
C ALA A 52 -9.16 -11.27 2.36
N ILE A 53 -8.46 -10.12 2.31
CA ILE A 53 -7.81 -9.66 1.08
C ILE A 53 -6.70 -10.64 0.68
N LEU A 54 -5.82 -11.02 1.62
CA LEU A 54 -4.73 -11.95 1.37
C LEU A 54 -5.24 -13.30 0.91
N ALA A 55 -6.28 -13.85 1.56
CA ALA A 55 -6.91 -15.09 1.13
C ALA A 55 -7.48 -15.04 -0.30
N LEU A 56 -7.90 -13.85 -0.78
CA LEU A 56 -8.33 -13.66 -2.17
C LEU A 56 -7.12 -13.59 -3.12
N VAL A 57 -6.14 -12.74 -2.84
CA VAL A 57 -5.02 -12.51 -3.76
C VAL A 57 -4.05 -13.69 -3.83
N ASP A 58 -3.91 -14.48 -2.75
CA ASP A 58 -3.05 -15.68 -2.68
C ASP A 58 -3.54 -16.82 -3.59
N GLN A 59 -4.74 -16.72 -4.16
CA GLN A 59 -5.25 -17.66 -5.16
C GLN A 59 -4.54 -17.51 -6.52
N TYR A 60 -3.80 -16.42 -6.72
CA TYR A 60 -3.12 -16.10 -7.96
C TYR A 60 -1.59 -16.16 -7.76
N PRO A 61 -0.83 -16.76 -8.70
CA PRO A 61 0.62 -16.65 -8.68
C PRO A 61 1.09 -15.20 -8.71
N LEU A 62 2.27 -14.95 -8.15
CA LEU A 62 2.90 -13.63 -8.20
C LEU A 62 3.02 -13.14 -9.66
N GLY A 63 2.59 -11.92 -9.93
CA GLY A 63 2.57 -11.32 -11.27
C GLY A 63 1.41 -11.77 -12.17
N ALA A 64 0.52 -12.64 -11.69
CA ALA A 64 -0.64 -13.15 -12.43
C ALA A 64 -1.98 -12.72 -11.80
N LEU A 65 -1.97 -11.72 -10.90
CA LEU A 65 -3.17 -11.18 -10.29
C LEU A 65 -4.01 -10.43 -11.36
N PRO A 66 -5.32 -10.69 -11.48
CA PRO A 66 -6.20 -9.95 -12.38
C PRO A 66 -6.20 -8.45 -12.07
N GLU A 67 -6.24 -7.62 -13.12
CA GLU A 67 -6.15 -6.15 -13.00
C GLU A 67 -7.26 -5.60 -12.09
N GLU A 68 -8.45 -6.20 -12.09
CA GLU A 68 -9.56 -5.80 -11.21
C GLU A 68 -9.26 -5.97 -9.72
N LEU A 69 -8.29 -6.81 -9.35
CA LEU A 69 -7.88 -7.04 -7.97
C LEU A 69 -6.64 -6.22 -7.57
N HIS A 70 -5.96 -5.56 -8.52
CA HIS A 70 -4.77 -4.76 -8.23
C HIS A 70 -5.02 -3.69 -7.17
N PRO A 71 -6.11 -2.89 -7.22
CA PRO A 71 -6.34 -1.88 -6.20
C PRO A 71 -6.42 -2.47 -4.79
N LEU A 72 -7.02 -3.65 -4.65
CA LEU A 72 -7.14 -4.33 -3.35
C LEU A 72 -5.78 -4.79 -2.82
N TYR A 73 -4.93 -5.34 -3.69
CA TYR A 73 -3.57 -5.71 -3.35
C TYR A 73 -2.72 -4.48 -2.98
N HIS A 74 -2.85 -3.40 -3.74
CA HIS A 74 -2.16 -2.13 -3.47
C HIS A 74 -2.56 -1.52 -2.13
N LEU A 75 -3.82 -1.65 -1.68
CA LEU A 75 -4.23 -1.22 -0.33
C LEU A 75 -3.46 -1.96 0.77
N VAL A 76 -3.27 -3.27 0.64
CA VAL A 76 -2.51 -4.06 1.64
C VAL A 76 -1.02 -3.73 1.60
N LEU A 77 -0.46 -3.45 0.41
CA LEU A 77 0.91 -2.95 0.31
C LEU A 77 1.08 -1.58 0.99
N SER A 78 0.11 -0.68 0.83
CA SER A 78 0.08 0.59 1.57
C SER A 78 -0.05 0.37 3.08
N LEU A 79 -0.83 -0.61 3.52
CA LEU A 79 -0.90 -0.96 4.93
C LEU A 79 0.46 -1.41 5.46
N ALA A 80 1.21 -2.23 4.72
CA ALA A 80 2.54 -2.67 5.14
C ALA A 80 3.50 -1.47 5.38
N GLU A 81 3.36 -0.39 4.62
CA GLU A 81 4.14 0.84 4.81
C GLU A 81 3.57 1.77 5.89
N VAL A 82 2.26 1.77 6.13
CA VAL A 82 1.62 2.63 7.15
C VAL A 82 1.66 2.04 8.55
N ALA A 83 1.54 0.72 8.70
CA ALA A 83 1.41 0.04 9.99
C ALA A 83 2.52 0.40 11.00
N PRO A 84 3.82 0.41 10.65
CA PRO A 84 4.88 0.82 11.58
C PRO A 84 4.69 2.24 12.13
N HIS A 85 4.11 3.15 11.34
CA HIS A 85 3.89 4.53 11.74
C HIS A 85 2.81 4.66 12.81
N ILE A 86 1.83 3.77 12.82
CA ILE A 86 0.80 3.72 13.85
C ILE A 86 1.25 2.91 15.07
N GLU A 87 1.84 1.74 14.84
CA GLU A 87 2.17 0.78 15.89
C GLU A 87 3.42 1.15 16.68
N LEU A 88 4.45 1.68 16.01
CA LEU A 88 5.78 1.86 16.57
C LEU A 88 6.18 3.34 16.70
N TYR A 89 5.73 4.19 15.78
CA TYR A 89 6.18 5.59 15.69
C TYR A 89 5.17 6.62 16.22
N GLY A 90 4.14 6.17 16.93
CA GLY A 90 3.18 7.06 17.61
C GLY A 90 2.36 7.95 16.66
N GLY A 91 2.25 7.57 15.39
CA GLY A 91 1.56 8.31 14.35
C GLY A 91 2.41 9.34 13.61
N ALA A 92 3.74 9.36 13.80
CA ALA A 92 4.63 10.21 13.03
C ALA A 92 4.67 9.74 11.57
N PRO A 93 4.49 10.62 10.55
CA PRO A 93 4.57 10.22 9.15
C PRO A 93 5.98 9.81 8.70
N GLY A 94 7.03 10.31 9.36
CA GLY A 94 8.41 9.88 9.14
C GLY A 94 8.93 8.97 10.27
N VAL A 95 10.08 8.36 10.07
CA VAL A 95 10.76 7.50 11.04
C VAL A 95 11.47 8.38 12.10
N PRO A 96 11.09 8.30 13.39
CA PRO A 96 11.70 9.10 14.44
C PRO A 96 13.19 8.77 14.63
N TYR A 97 14.01 9.81 14.86
CA TYR A 97 15.45 9.69 15.14
C TYR A 97 16.27 9.01 14.02
N ALA A 98 15.71 8.85 12.83
CA ALA A 98 16.44 8.42 11.64
C ALA A 98 17.17 9.60 10.98
N PHE A 99 18.08 9.26 10.07
CA PHE A 99 18.52 10.23 9.08
C PHE A 99 17.41 10.53 8.08
N ASP A 100 17.59 11.59 7.29
CA ASP A 100 16.60 12.01 6.29
C ASP A 100 16.26 10.86 5.32
N GLU A 101 15.01 10.38 5.39
CA GLU A 101 14.50 9.27 4.57
C GLU A 101 14.62 9.53 3.08
N THR A 102 14.63 10.80 2.63
CA THR A 102 14.79 11.15 1.21
C THR A 102 16.15 10.75 0.63
N ARG A 103 17.11 10.40 1.49
CA ARG A 103 18.42 9.87 1.09
C ARG A 103 18.37 8.39 0.70
N PHE A 104 17.29 7.68 1.02
CA PHE A 104 17.05 6.33 0.51
C PHE A 104 16.32 6.40 -0.82
N VAL A 105 17.03 6.04 -1.90
CA VAL A 105 16.45 5.95 -3.23
C VAL A 105 16.27 4.48 -3.59
N ALA A 106 15.03 4.05 -3.75
CA ALA A 106 14.72 2.67 -4.12
C ALA A 106 15.07 2.43 -5.59
N THR A 107 15.94 1.44 -5.87
CA THR A 107 16.35 1.11 -7.25
C THR A 107 15.18 0.65 -8.12
N HIS A 108 14.16 0.03 -7.52
CA HIS A 108 12.97 -0.50 -8.19
C HIS A 108 11.68 0.15 -7.69
N GLY A 109 11.77 1.32 -7.05
CA GLY A 109 10.64 1.96 -6.37
C GLY A 109 9.48 2.32 -7.29
N ALA A 110 9.78 2.61 -8.55
CA ALA A 110 8.82 2.97 -9.60
C ALA A 110 8.13 1.78 -10.29
N GLN A 111 8.46 0.53 -9.90
CA GLN A 111 7.81 -0.66 -10.46
C GLN A 111 6.48 -0.92 -9.75
N ASP A 112 5.45 -1.27 -10.53
CA ASP A 112 4.21 -1.76 -9.94
C ASP A 112 4.46 -3.11 -9.28
N THR A 113 4.22 -3.16 -7.97
CA THR A 113 4.46 -4.35 -7.15
C THR A 113 3.52 -5.50 -7.53
N ALA A 114 2.32 -5.23 -8.07
CA ALA A 114 1.35 -6.25 -8.48
C ALA A 114 1.85 -7.08 -9.68
N LEU A 115 2.74 -6.53 -10.50
CA LEU A 115 3.27 -7.20 -11.68
C LEU A 115 4.33 -8.26 -11.35
N GLY A 116 4.79 -8.34 -10.09
CA GLY A 116 5.73 -9.39 -9.68
C GLY A 116 7.07 -9.35 -10.43
N LEU A 117 7.49 -8.16 -10.89
CA LEU A 117 8.71 -8.00 -11.67
C LEU A 117 9.94 -8.41 -10.85
N SER A 118 10.91 -9.08 -11.50
CA SER A 118 12.15 -9.43 -10.83
C SER A 118 12.98 -8.18 -10.55
N PRO A 119 13.57 -8.04 -9.34
CA PRO A 119 14.52 -6.97 -9.03
C PRO A 119 15.80 -7.00 -9.87
N THR A 120 16.03 -8.04 -10.66
CA THR A 120 17.20 -8.20 -11.54
C THR A 120 16.88 -8.00 -13.02
N ALA A 121 15.63 -7.68 -13.38
CA ALA A 121 15.20 -7.55 -14.77
C ALA A 121 15.54 -6.19 -15.43
N ALA A 122 16.54 -5.47 -14.90
CA ALA A 122 17.03 -4.20 -15.44
C ALA A 122 18.08 -4.41 -16.54
#